data_AF-A0A7C5ZXC8-F1
#
_entry.id   AF-A0A7C5ZXC8-F1
#
_cell.length_a   1.000
_cell.length_b   1.000
_cell.length_c   1.000
_cell.angle_alpha   90.00
_cell.angle_beta   90.00
_cell.angle_gamma   90.00
#
_symmetry.space_group_name_H-M   'P 1'
#
loop_
_entity.id
_entity.type
_entity.pdbx_description
1 polymer ?
#
loop_
_entity_poly.entity_id
_entity_poly.type
_entity_poly.pdbx_seq_one_letter_code
_entity_poly.pdbx_strand_id
1 'polypeptide(L)'
;MDVFTLASVLSAIGFSGVGSILGIAMTASVSARLVAEKPERFGMALVFTVLAETPVIYGLLVALFIITSGWSVNDFHASLPLLGSGVSVGLTGLFSGIGIGIAGSAAIGAISEREDLFGKSLIFAVLPESIVIYGLLISIVIIRGVGLLGGVGTPYQVSNEAAYASIISSAVVCVTGGSGYYLGKTGAKAISSLLKDEDSFGKSIVFVVLIESIAIYGLLIAILLLRGVRML
;
A
#
# COMPACT_ATOMS: atom_id res chain seq x y z
N MET A 1 12.48 -4.68 23.87
CA MET A 1 11.67 -3.96 22.87
C MET A 1 10.68 -3.09 23.62
N ASP A 2 10.69 -1.80 23.35
CA ASP A 2 9.77 -0.82 23.89
C ASP A 2 8.37 -0.95 23.26
N VAL A 3 7.36 -0.42 23.96
CA VAL A 3 5.95 -0.50 23.54
C VAL A 3 5.73 0.15 22.18
N PHE A 4 6.45 1.20 21.85
CA PHE A 4 6.32 1.91 20.57
C PHE A 4 6.92 1.13 19.40
N THR A 5 8.07 0.48 19.58
CA THR A 5 8.62 -0.47 18.60
C THR A 5 7.66 -1.63 18.34
N LEU A 6 7.06 -2.20 19.40
CA LEU A 6 6.05 -3.25 19.26
C LEU A 6 4.77 -2.75 18.56
N ALA A 7 4.30 -1.56 18.92
CA ALA A 7 3.14 -0.93 18.28
C ALA A 7 3.41 -0.61 16.81
N SER A 8 4.64 -0.24 16.45
CA SER A 8 5.05 -0.04 15.07
C SER A 8 4.98 -1.32 14.25
N VAL A 9 5.57 -2.41 14.76
CA VAL A 9 5.53 -3.73 14.12
C VAL A 9 4.09 -4.17 13.92
N LEU A 10 3.26 -4.07 14.97
CA LEU A 10 1.83 -4.38 14.89
C LEU A 10 1.12 -3.52 13.85
N SER A 11 1.42 -2.22 13.79
CA SER A 11 0.82 -1.32 12.82
C SER A 11 1.24 -1.66 11.39
N ALA A 12 2.51 -2.01 11.17
CA ALA A 12 3.06 -2.33 9.86
C ALA A 12 2.42 -3.58 9.28
N ILE A 13 2.48 -4.71 9.99
CA ILE A 13 1.96 -6.00 9.48
C ILE A 13 0.46 -6.18 9.73
N GLY A 14 -0.07 -5.63 10.82
CA GLY A 14 -1.47 -5.78 11.18
C GLY A 14 -2.40 -5.06 10.21
N PHE A 15 -2.21 -3.77 9.97
CA PHE A 15 -3.09 -3.02 9.07
C PHE A 15 -2.93 -3.43 7.60
N SER A 16 -1.70 -3.64 7.14
CA SER A 16 -1.45 -4.12 5.76
C SER A 16 -1.96 -5.54 5.54
N GLY A 17 -1.85 -6.40 6.57
CA GLY A 17 -2.42 -7.74 6.60
C GLY A 17 -3.94 -7.71 6.50
N VAL A 18 -4.63 -6.83 7.23
CA VAL A 18 -6.09 -6.66 7.09
C VAL A 18 -6.47 -6.21 5.68
N GLY A 19 -5.74 -5.25 5.09
CA GLY A 19 -5.97 -4.84 3.69
C GLY A 19 -5.85 -5.98 2.71
N SER A 20 -4.80 -6.80 2.88
CA SER A 20 -4.53 -7.95 2.02
C SER A 20 -5.58 -9.04 2.20
N ILE A 21 -5.96 -9.38 3.45
CA ILE A 21 -7.04 -10.35 3.74
C ILE A 21 -8.34 -9.94 3.06
N LEU A 22 -8.73 -8.67 3.19
CA LEU A 22 -9.95 -8.17 2.55
C LEU A 22 -9.85 -8.21 1.02
N GLY A 23 -8.70 -7.81 0.47
CA GLY A 23 -8.45 -7.84 -0.97
C GLY A 23 -8.53 -9.26 -1.54
N ILE A 24 -7.80 -10.19 -0.94
CA ILE A 24 -7.76 -11.61 -1.29
C ILE A 24 -9.14 -12.24 -1.15
N ALA A 25 -9.89 -11.95 -0.07
CA ALA A 25 -11.22 -12.51 0.12
C ALA A 25 -12.20 -12.06 -0.99
N MET A 26 -12.14 -10.79 -1.39
CA MET A 26 -12.94 -10.25 -2.49
C MET A 26 -12.61 -10.92 -3.82
N THR A 27 -11.33 -11.06 -4.17
CA THR A 27 -10.93 -11.68 -5.44
C THR A 27 -11.13 -13.20 -5.42
N ALA A 28 -10.69 -13.88 -4.36
CA ALA A 28 -10.74 -15.34 -4.26
C ALA A 28 -12.17 -15.89 -4.32
N SER A 29 -13.14 -15.19 -3.72
CA SER A 29 -14.55 -15.61 -3.76
C SER A 29 -15.13 -15.59 -5.19
N VAL A 30 -14.75 -14.61 -6.01
CA VAL A 30 -15.16 -14.54 -7.43
C VAL A 30 -14.33 -15.49 -8.29
N SER A 31 -13.02 -15.61 -8.02
CA SER A 31 -12.11 -16.55 -8.68
C SER A 31 -12.55 -18.00 -8.50
N ALA A 32 -12.99 -18.41 -7.31
CA ALA A 32 -13.47 -19.77 -7.05
C ALA A 32 -14.69 -20.12 -7.92
N ARG A 33 -15.60 -19.16 -8.14
CA ARG A 33 -16.75 -19.34 -9.04
C ARG A 33 -16.31 -19.44 -10.49
N LEU A 34 -15.44 -18.53 -10.93
CA LEU A 34 -14.91 -18.55 -12.29
C LEU A 34 -14.21 -19.87 -12.61
N VAL A 35 -13.39 -20.38 -11.70
CA VAL A 35 -12.63 -21.62 -11.90
C VAL A 35 -13.54 -22.85 -11.88
N ALA A 36 -14.63 -22.84 -11.12
CA ALA A 36 -15.63 -23.90 -11.16
C ALA A 36 -16.35 -23.97 -12.51
N GLU A 37 -16.58 -22.83 -13.16
CA GLU A 37 -17.21 -22.75 -14.48
C GLU A 37 -16.22 -22.94 -15.64
N LYS A 38 -15.01 -22.40 -15.51
CA LYS A 38 -13.97 -22.30 -16.56
C LYS A 38 -12.59 -22.59 -15.96
N PRO A 39 -12.24 -23.87 -15.74
CA PRO A 39 -11.01 -24.26 -15.04
C PRO A 39 -9.72 -23.78 -15.75
N GLU A 40 -9.76 -23.64 -17.07
CA GLU A 40 -8.67 -23.11 -17.89
C GLU A 40 -8.29 -21.65 -17.54
N ARG A 41 -9.19 -20.90 -16.90
CA ARG A 41 -8.96 -19.51 -16.49
C ARG A 41 -8.33 -19.36 -15.10
N PHE A 42 -7.97 -20.46 -14.45
CA PHE A 42 -7.33 -20.47 -13.13
C PHE A 42 -6.11 -19.56 -13.05
N GLY A 43 -5.22 -19.61 -14.06
CA GLY A 43 -4.00 -18.79 -14.06
C GLY A 43 -4.28 -17.28 -14.01
N MET A 44 -5.23 -16.81 -14.81
CA MET A 44 -5.63 -15.40 -14.81
C MET A 44 -6.30 -14.98 -13.50
N ALA A 45 -7.18 -15.83 -12.97
CA ALA A 45 -7.86 -15.59 -11.70
C ALA A 45 -6.88 -15.55 -10.52
N LEU A 46 -5.83 -16.38 -10.56
CA LEU A 46 -4.77 -16.41 -9.56
C LEU A 46 -3.97 -15.11 -9.56
N VAL A 47 -3.65 -14.55 -10.73
CA VAL A 47 -2.91 -13.27 -10.82
C VAL A 47 -3.63 -12.17 -10.04
N PHE A 48 -4.94 -11.98 -10.27
CA PHE A 48 -5.70 -10.95 -9.56
C PHE A 48 -5.77 -11.17 -8.04
N THR A 49 -5.83 -12.43 -7.59
CA THR A 49 -5.81 -12.75 -6.16
C THR A 49 -4.44 -12.46 -5.54
N VAL A 50 -3.35 -12.84 -6.21
CA VAL A 50 -1.98 -12.67 -5.67
C VAL A 50 -1.56 -11.20 -5.66
N LEU A 51 -2.10 -10.34 -6.53
CA LEU A 51 -1.83 -8.90 -6.46
C LEU A 51 -2.19 -8.31 -5.09
N ALA A 52 -3.25 -8.81 -4.45
CA ALA A 52 -3.68 -8.35 -3.13
C ALA A 52 -2.77 -8.83 -1.98
N GLU A 53 -1.76 -9.68 -2.24
CA GLU A 53 -0.71 -10.05 -1.25
C GLU A 53 0.39 -8.99 -1.15
N THR A 54 0.59 -8.18 -2.20
CA THR A 54 1.67 -7.19 -2.22
C THR A 54 1.68 -6.23 -1.03
N PRO A 55 0.54 -5.73 -0.50
CA PRO A 55 0.55 -4.80 0.62
C PRO A 55 1.10 -5.41 1.92
N VAL A 56 0.75 -6.66 2.24
CA VAL A 56 1.26 -7.35 3.44
C VAL A 56 2.74 -7.68 3.30
N ILE A 57 3.24 -7.96 2.09
CA ILE A 57 4.68 -8.17 1.87
C ILE A 57 5.47 -6.89 2.21
N TYR A 58 4.95 -5.72 1.83
CA TYR A 58 5.56 -4.43 2.19
C TYR A 58 5.51 -4.16 3.70
N GLY A 59 4.39 -4.47 4.35
CA GLY A 59 4.26 -4.37 5.82
C GLY A 59 5.20 -5.32 6.57
N LEU A 60 5.33 -6.56 6.09
CA LEU A 60 6.26 -7.57 6.61
C LEU A 60 7.72 -7.09 6.49
N LEU A 61 8.10 -6.50 5.35
CA LEU A 61 9.44 -5.98 5.14
C LEU A 61 9.81 -4.91 6.18
N VAL A 62 8.91 -3.95 6.41
CA VAL A 62 9.12 -2.89 7.41
C VAL A 62 9.16 -3.47 8.83
N ALA A 63 8.24 -4.38 9.16
CA ALA A 63 8.24 -5.08 10.44
C ALA A 63 9.56 -5.82 10.68
N LEU A 64 10.08 -6.51 9.66
CA LEU A 64 11.34 -7.23 9.74
C LEU A 64 12.50 -6.27 9.99
N PHE A 65 12.62 -5.17 9.23
CA PHE A 65 13.68 -4.19 9.47
C PHE A 65 13.68 -3.66 10.90
N ILE A 66 12.50 -3.34 11.45
CA ILE A 66 12.35 -2.84 12.81
C ILE A 66 12.79 -3.89 13.83
N ILE A 67 12.37 -5.15 13.67
CA ILE A 67 12.72 -6.25 14.59
C ILE A 67 14.22 -6.57 14.53
N THR A 68 14.78 -6.67 13.31
CA THR A 68 16.19 -7.07 13.11
C THR A 68 17.18 -6.00 13.51
N SER A 69 16.74 -4.75 13.70
CA SER A 69 17.61 -3.65 14.11
C SER A 69 18.29 -3.90 15.47
N GLY A 70 17.62 -4.61 16.39
CA GLY A 70 18.12 -4.83 17.75
C GLY A 70 18.17 -3.57 18.60
N TRP A 71 17.55 -2.46 18.17
CA TRP A 71 17.56 -1.20 18.90
C TRP A 71 16.64 -1.26 20.11
N SER A 72 17.19 -0.97 21.28
CA SER A 72 16.40 -0.69 22.48
C SER A 72 16.27 0.82 22.63
N VAL A 73 15.18 1.37 22.11
CA VAL A 73 14.92 2.80 22.20
C VAL A 73 14.13 3.08 23.47
N ASN A 74 14.79 3.70 24.46
CA ASN A 74 14.15 4.06 25.73
C ASN A 74 13.62 5.50 25.73
N ASP A 75 14.02 6.30 24.74
CA ASP A 75 13.60 7.69 24.59
C ASP A 75 12.32 7.81 23.74
N PHE A 76 11.29 8.45 24.31
CA PHE A 76 10.01 8.66 23.64
C PHE A 76 10.16 9.28 22.24
N HIS A 77 11.01 10.31 22.10
CA HIS A 77 11.23 11.00 20.83
C HIS A 77 11.90 10.13 19.77
N ALA A 78 12.79 9.23 20.17
CA ALA A 78 13.46 8.34 19.23
C ALA A 78 12.55 7.18 18.79
N SER A 79 11.51 6.82 19.56
CA SER A 79 10.54 5.78 19.18
C SER A 79 9.44 6.28 18.22
N LEU A 80 9.17 7.59 18.17
CA LEU A 80 8.15 8.17 17.28
C LEU A 80 8.42 7.92 15.79
N PRO A 81 9.65 8.09 15.26
CA PRO A 81 9.98 7.69 13.88
C PRO A 81 9.65 6.23 13.58
N LEU A 82 9.96 5.30 14.49
CA LEU A 82 9.65 3.87 14.30
C LEU A 82 8.14 3.68 14.20
N LEU A 83 7.37 4.27 15.11
CA LEU A 83 5.92 4.22 15.03
C LEU A 83 5.40 4.80 13.71
N GLY A 84 5.96 5.94 13.27
CA GLY A 84 5.64 6.58 12.01
C GLY A 84 5.89 5.68 10.81
N SER A 85 7.02 4.96 10.77
CA SER A 85 7.30 4.04 9.66
C SER A 85 6.33 2.86 9.62
N GLY A 86 5.94 2.31 10.77
CA GLY A 86 4.99 1.19 10.80
C GLY A 86 3.57 1.61 10.40
N VAL A 87 3.10 2.74 10.94
CA VAL A 87 1.77 3.27 10.62
C VAL A 87 1.65 3.66 9.14
N SER A 88 2.71 4.22 8.54
CA SER A 88 2.71 4.65 7.14
C SER A 88 2.43 3.50 6.18
N VAL A 89 3.24 2.44 6.21
CA VAL A 89 3.03 1.26 5.35
C VAL A 89 1.77 0.48 5.73
N GLY A 90 1.43 0.44 7.02
CA GLY A 90 0.27 -0.29 7.53
C GLY A 90 -1.05 0.24 6.98
N LEU A 91 -1.33 1.54 7.19
CA LEU A 91 -2.60 2.13 6.78
C LEU A 91 -2.69 2.33 5.26
N THR A 92 -1.59 2.69 4.60
CA THR A 92 -1.58 2.72 3.12
C THR A 92 -1.80 1.32 2.53
N GLY A 93 -1.22 0.29 3.14
CA GLY A 93 -1.45 -1.11 2.78
C GLY A 93 -2.90 -1.55 3.00
N LEU A 94 -3.55 -1.06 4.05
CA LEU A 94 -4.99 -1.29 4.29
C LEU A 94 -5.83 -0.76 3.12
N PHE A 95 -5.66 0.51 2.75
CA PHE A 95 -6.44 1.13 1.68
C PHE A 95 -6.10 0.55 0.30
N SER A 96 -4.82 0.27 0.05
CA SER A 96 -4.35 -0.33 -1.19
C SER A 96 -4.92 -1.73 -1.39
N GLY A 97 -4.82 -2.62 -0.39
CA GLY A 97 -5.32 -4.00 -0.48
C GLY A 97 -6.82 -4.08 -0.74
N ILE A 98 -7.63 -3.22 -0.09
CA ILE A 98 -9.06 -3.13 -0.38
C ILE A 98 -9.29 -2.64 -1.82
N GLY A 99 -8.54 -1.64 -2.28
CA GLY A 99 -8.63 -1.12 -3.64
C GLY A 99 -8.30 -2.18 -4.70
N ILE A 100 -7.21 -2.92 -4.50
CA ILE A 100 -6.79 -4.05 -5.36
C ILE A 100 -7.90 -5.11 -5.39
N GLY A 101 -8.47 -5.45 -4.23
CA GLY A 101 -9.58 -6.39 -4.14
C GLY A 101 -10.79 -6.00 -4.98
N ILE A 102 -11.23 -4.75 -4.86
CA ILE A 102 -12.40 -4.24 -5.60
C ILE A 102 -12.17 -4.27 -7.11
N ALA A 103 -11.03 -3.76 -7.58
CA ALA A 103 -10.70 -3.74 -9.00
C ALA A 103 -10.42 -5.16 -9.53
N GLY A 104 -9.74 -6.00 -8.76
CA GLY A 104 -9.46 -7.39 -9.08
C GLY A 104 -10.73 -8.22 -9.22
N SER A 105 -11.70 -8.09 -8.31
CA SER A 105 -13.00 -8.78 -8.44
C SER A 105 -13.75 -8.36 -9.70
N ALA A 106 -13.72 -7.08 -10.05
CA ALA A 106 -14.32 -6.59 -11.30
C ALA A 106 -13.57 -7.11 -12.53
N ALA A 107 -12.24 -7.20 -12.46
CA ALA A 107 -11.42 -7.76 -13.52
C ALA A 107 -11.72 -9.24 -13.75
N ILE A 108 -11.82 -10.04 -12.67
CA ILE A 108 -12.21 -11.45 -12.72
C ILE A 108 -13.60 -11.60 -13.36
N GLY A 109 -14.54 -10.73 -12.99
CA GLY A 109 -15.87 -10.66 -13.63
C GLY A 109 -15.79 -10.34 -15.12
N ALA A 110 -14.98 -9.36 -15.52
CA ALA A 110 -14.83 -9.01 -16.93
C ALA A 110 -14.19 -10.14 -17.75
N ILE A 111 -13.15 -10.80 -17.23
CA ILE A 111 -12.53 -11.94 -17.92
C ILE A 111 -13.39 -13.20 -17.92
N SER A 112 -14.44 -13.29 -17.08
CA SER A 112 -15.41 -14.39 -17.17
C SER A 112 -16.23 -14.26 -18.46
N GLU A 113 -16.53 -13.04 -18.89
CA GLU A 113 -17.22 -12.75 -20.15
C GLU A 113 -16.23 -12.70 -21.32
N ARG A 114 -15.14 -11.95 -21.16
CA ARG A 114 -14.23 -11.53 -22.24
C ARG A 114 -12.76 -11.61 -21.80
N GLU A 115 -12.10 -12.68 -22.22
CA GLU A 115 -10.73 -13.02 -21.82
C GLU A 115 -9.68 -12.06 -22.40
N ASP A 116 -9.96 -11.50 -23.57
CA ASP A 116 -9.18 -10.45 -24.24
C ASP A 116 -9.00 -9.18 -23.38
N LEU A 117 -9.89 -8.96 -22.40
CA LEU A 117 -9.80 -7.84 -21.46
C LEU A 117 -8.82 -8.06 -20.31
N PHE A 118 -8.17 -9.23 -20.20
CA PHE A 118 -7.25 -9.54 -19.09
C PHE A 118 -6.18 -8.46 -18.90
N GLY A 119 -5.44 -8.11 -19.96
CA GLY A 119 -4.33 -7.16 -19.87
C GLY A 119 -4.79 -5.75 -19.49
N LYS A 120 -5.91 -5.28 -20.07
CA LYS A 120 -6.49 -3.96 -19.75
C LYS A 120 -7.02 -3.92 -18.31
N SER A 121 -7.66 -4.99 -17.85
CA SER A 121 -8.20 -5.08 -16.50
C SER A 121 -7.10 -5.20 -15.44
N LEU A 122 -5.99 -5.86 -15.78
CA LEU A 122 -4.79 -5.95 -14.95
C LEU A 122 -4.24 -4.57 -14.60
N ILE A 123 -4.17 -3.67 -15.58
CA ILE A 123 -3.69 -2.29 -15.36
C ILE A 123 -4.56 -1.61 -14.29
N PHE A 124 -5.89 -1.67 -14.40
CA PHE A 124 -6.79 -1.08 -13.41
C PHE A 124 -6.70 -1.72 -12.02
N ALA A 125 -6.43 -3.03 -11.94
CA ALA A 125 -6.27 -3.74 -10.69
C ALA A 125 -4.95 -3.41 -9.96
N VAL A 126 -3.90 -3.04 -10.69
CA VAL A 126 -2.58 -2.69 -10.14
C VAL A 126 -2.51 -1.22 -9.70
N LEU A 127 -3.30 -0.32 -10.27
CA LEU A 127 -3.24 1.12 -9.91
C LEU A 127 -3.31 1.42 -8.39
N PRO A 128 -4.15 0.74 -7.58
CA PRO A 128 -4.15 0.98 -6.13
C PRO A 128 -2.86 0.56 -5.42
N GLU A 129 -1.97 -0.22 -6.04
CA GLU A 129 -0.67 -0.64 -5.47
C GLU A 129 0.25 0.57 -5.20
N SER A 130 0.17 1.62 -6.02
CA SER A 130 1.03 2.79 -5.86
C SER A 130 0.91 3.43 -4.48
N ILE A 131 -0.26 3.32 -3.85
CA ILE A 131 -0.54 3.86 -2.51
C ILE A 131 0.31 3.21 -1.43
N VAL A 132 0.42 1.87 -1.42
CA VAL A 132 1.25 1.18 -0.42
C VAL A 132 2.74 1.38 -0.71
N ILE A 133 3.12 1.55 -1.98
CA ILE A 133 4.49 1.92 -2.36
C ILE A 133 4.85 3.30 -1.80
N TYR A 134 3.93 4.27 -1.82
CA TYR A 134 4.15 5.58 -1.22
C TYR A 134 4.32 5.50 0.29
N GLY A 135 3.52 4.68 0.99
CA GLY A 135 3.70 4.42 2.41
C GLY A 135 5.05 3.74 2.72
N LEU A 136 5.39 2.70 1.96
CA LEU A 136 6.67 2.01 2.07
C LEU A 136 7.86 2.96 1.86
N LEU A 137 7.78 3.86 0.87
CA LEU A 137 8.82 4.84 0.60
C LEU A 137 9.05 5.74 1.82
N ILE A 138 7.99 6.27 2.42
CA ILE A 138 8.10 7.09 3.64
C ILE A 138 8.64 6.27 4.80
N SER A 139 8.20 5.03 4.98
CA SER A 139 8.74 4.12 6.00
C SER A 139 10.25 3.94 5.84
N ILE A 140 10.73 3.67 4.63
CA ILE A 140 12.16 3.47 4.34
C ILE A 140 12.95 4.76 4.57
N VAL A 141 12.44 5.91 4.13
CA VAL A 141 13.11 7.20 4.35
C VAL A 141 13.25 7.50 5.84
N ILE A 142 12.19 7.27 6.63
CA ILE A 142 12.23 7.47 8.09
C ILE A 142 13.23 6.52 8.74
N ILE A 143 13.18 5.23 8.42
CA ILE A 143 14.06 4.20 8.96
C ILE A 143 15.54 4.50 8.60
N ARG A 144 15.79 4.93 7.37
CA ARG A 144 17.12 5.39 6.93
C ARG A 144 17.56 6.64 7.69
N GLY A 145 16.68 7.62 7.84
CA GLY A 145 16.96 8.90 8.48
C GLY A 145 17.32 8.78 9.96
N VAL A 146 16.77 7.78 10.66
CA VAL A 146 17.17 7.47 12.05
C VAL A 146 18.42 6.60 12.13
N GLY A 147 18.97 6.12 11.01
CA GLY A 147 20.20 5.32 10.96
C GLY A 147 19.99 3.81 11.12
N LEU A 148 18.74 3.33 11.09
CA LEU A 148 18.43 1.93 11.37
C LEU A 148 18.89 0.95 10.27
N LEU A 149 19.08 1.44 9.03
CA LEU A 149 19.62 0.64 7.92
C LEU A 149 21.17 0.54 7.91
N GLY A 150 21.87 1.23 8.83
CA GLY A 150 23.34 1.30 8.88
C GLY A 150 24.05 0.27 9.77
N GLY A 151 23.31 -0.64 10.43
CA GLY A 151 23.84 -1.63 11.36
C GLY A 151 23.63 -1.26 12.85
N VAL A 152 24.10 -2.14 13.75
CA VAL A 152 23.96 -2.00 15.21
C VAL A 152 24.84 -0.84 15.70
N GLY A 153 24.30 0.37 15.67
CA GLY A 153 24.90 1.58 16.19
C GLY A 153 24.00 2.24 17.24
N THR A 154 24.58 3.11 18.05
CA THR A 154 23.86 3.95 19.02
C THR A 154 22.77 4.75 18.31
N PRO A 155 21.56 4.88 18.88
CA PRO A 155 20.49 5.66 18.28
C PRO A 155 21.00 7.05 17.87
N TYR A 156 20.75 7.46 16.62
CA TYR A 156 20.91 8.87 16.27
C TYR A 156 20.11 9.69 17.30
N GLN A 157 20.71 10.73 17.87
CA GLN A 157 20.01 11.66 18.76
C GLN A 157 18.93 12.36 17.92
N VAL A 158 17.75 11.76 17.87
CA VAL A 158 16.62 12.28 17.10
C VAL A 158 16.22 13.60 17.74
N SER A 159 16.45 14.71 17.03
CA SER A 159 15.92 16.02 17.44
C SER A 159 14.40 15.93 17.59
N ASN A 160 13.83 16.66 18.55
CA ASN A 160 12.39 16.72 18.75
C ASN A 160 11.64 17.06 17.45
N GLU A 161 12.20 17.97 16.64
CA GLU A 161 11.63 18.36 15.34
C GLU A 161 11.59 17.19 14.35
N ALA A 162 12.66 16.39 14.32
CA ALA A 162 12.76 15.20 13.48
C ALA A 162 11.74 14.13 13.91
N ALA A 163 11.54 13.94 15.21
CA ALA A 163 10.57 12.99 15.74
C ALA A 163 9.12 13.33 15.32
N TYR A 164 8.74 14.59 15.46
CA TYR A 164 7.40 15.06 15.07
C TYR A 164 7.23 15.06 13.54
N ALA A 165 8.24 15.47 12.79
CA ALA A 165 8.21 15.46 11.33
C ALA A 165 7.97 14.05 10.77
N SER A 166 8.57 13.00 11.36
CA SER A 166 8.32 11.61 10.96
C SER A 166 6.86 11.20 11.11
N ILE A 167 6.25 11.46 12.26
CA ILE A 167 4.84 11.12 12.51
C ILE A 167 3.91 11.92 11.61
N ILE A 168 4.14 13.22 11.45
CA ILE A 168 3.31 14.08 10.61
C ILE A 168 3.42 13.66 9.14
N SER A 169 4.62 13.36 8.66
CA SER A 169 4.84 12.88 7.29
C SER A 169 4.11 11.56 7.03
N SER A 170 4.17 10.62 7.97
CA SER A 170 3.39 9.38 7.91
C SER A 170 1.89 9.64 7.91
N ALA A 171 1.40 10.53 8.80
CA ALA A 171 -0.02 10.85 8.90
C ALA A 171 -0.56 11.47 7.60
N VAL A 172 0.19 12.38 6.97
CA VAL A 172 -0.17 12.99 5.69
C VAL A 172 -0.36 11.90 4.62
N VAL A 173 0.62 11.01 4.46
CA VAL A 173 0.55 9.92 3.47
C VAL A 173 -0.58 8.95 3.77
N CYS A 174 -0.85 8.63 5.04
CA CYS A 174 -1.99 7.78 5.42
C CYS A 174 -3.33 8.39 5.05
N VAL A 175 -3.53 9.69 5.32
CA VAL A 175 -4.78 10.39 5.01
C VAL A 175 -4.98 10.47 3.51
N THR A 176 -3.97 10.89 2.75
CA THR A 176 -4.05 10.94 1.28
C THR A 176 -4.10 9.55 0.65
N GLY A 177 -3.55 8.54 1.33
CA GLY A 177 -3.58 7.13 0.93
C GLY A 177 -4.97 6.51 0.96
N GLY A 178 -5.95 7.14 1.59
CA GLY A 178 -7.37 6.78 1.45
C GLY A 178 -7.85 6.75 -0.01
N SER A 179 -7.15 7.45 -0.91
CA SER A 179 -7.34 7.39 -2.36
C SER A 179 -7.23 5.97 -2.94
N GLY A 180 -6.50 5.04 -2.32
CA GLY A 180 -6.36 3.65 -2.78
C GLY A 180 -7.69 2.91 -2.89
N TYR A 181 -8.59 3.12 -1.92
CA TYR A 181 -9.94 2.59 -1.98
C TYR A 181 -10.72 3.10 -3.21
N TYR A 182 -10.59 4.39 -3.51
CA TYR A 182 -11.28 5.04 -4.63
C TYR A 182 -10.63 4.74 -5.98
N LEU A 183 -9.32 4.49 -6.03
CA LEU A 183 -8.64 3.94 -7.21
C LEU A 183 -9.25 2.59 -7.58
N GLY A 184 -9.42 1.70 -6.59
CA GLY A 184 -10.05 0.40 -6.80
C GLY A 184 -11.50 0.52 -7.29
N LYS A 185 -12.30 1.38 -6.65
CA LYS A 185 -13.71 1.58 -7.00
C LYS A 185 -13.89 2.18 -8.41
N THR A 186 -13.07 3.16 -8.76
CA THR A 186 -13.13 3.79 -10.09
C THR A 186 -12.57 2.85 -11.15
N GLY A 187 -11.48 2.12 -10.83
CA GLY A 187 -10.93 1.06 -11.68
C GLY A 187 -11.95 -0.05 -11.98
N ALA A 188 -12.72 -0.49 -10.98
CA ALA A 188 -13.79 -1.47 -11.19
C ALA A 188 -14.87 -0.97 -12.18
N LYS A 189 -15.25 0.32 -12.08
CA LYS A 189 -16.20 0.93 -13.03
C LYS A 189 -15.61 1.11 -14.42
N ALA A 190 -14.32 1.44 -14.52
CA ALA A 190 -13.58 1.48 -15.78
C ALA A 190 -13.54 0.10 -16.44
N ILE A 191 -13.27 -0.96 -15.69
CA ILE A 191 -13.32 -2.34 -16.19
C ILE A 191 -14.72 -2.68 -16.73
N SER A 192 -15.78 -2.30 -16.00
CA SER A 192 -17.16 -2.49 -16.48
C SER A 192 -17.47 -1.69 -17.75
N SER A 193 -16.79 -0.57 -18.01
CA SER A 193 -16.97 0.18 -19.26
C SER A 193 -16.30 -0.52 -20.45
N LEU A 194 -15.18 -1.22 -20.23
CA LEU A 194 -14.48 -1.99 -21.27
C LEU A 194 -15.31 -3.13 -21.84
N LEU A 195 -16.23 -3.70 -21.03
CA LEU A 195 -17.18 -4.71 -21.51
C LEU A 195 -18.12 -4.15 -22.59
N LYS A 196 -18.40 -2.84 -22.55
CA LYS A 196 -19.26 -2.17 -23.54
C LYS A 196 -18.48 -1.61 -24.72
N ASP A 197 -17.35 -0.96 -24.45
CA ASP A 197 -16.51 -0.31 -25.44
C ASP A 197 -15.04 -0.38 -25.01
N GLU A 198 -14.25 -1.13 -25.76
CA GLU A 198 -12.82 -1.30 -25.50
C GLU A 198 -11.98 -0.06 -25.77
N ASP A 199 -12.43 0.80 -26.68
CA ASP A 199 -11.74 2.03 -27.05
C ASP A 199 -11.90 3.09 -25.95
N SER A 200 -12.81 2.85 -25.00
CA SER A 200 -12.95 3.67 -23.79
C SER A 200 -11.77 3.55 -22.83
N PHE A 201 -10.87 2.56 -22.98
CA PHE A 201 -9.74 2.31 -22.08
C PHE A 201 -8.91 3.58 -21.80
N GLY A 202 -8.47 4.26 -22.85
CA GLY A 202 -7.63 5.46 -22.74
C GLY A 202 -8.35 6.64 -22.06
N LYS A 203 -9.68 6.72 -22.17
CA LYS A 203 -10.48 7.74 -21.47
C LYS A 203 -10.68 7.36 -20.01
N SER A 204 -10.94 6.08 -19.74
CA SER A 204 -11.18 5.57 -18.40
C SER A 204 -9.94 5.64 -17.50
N ILE A 205 -8.74 5.38 -18.04
CA ILE A 205 -7.50 5.46 -17.25
C ILE A 205 -7.22 6.87 -16.73
N VAL A 206 -7.53 7.91 -17.52
CA VAL A 206 -7.37 9.30 -17.10
C VAL A 206 -8.17 9.60 -15.84
N PHE A 207 -9.43 9.16 -15.78
CA PHE A 207 -10.27 9.37 -14.59
C PHE A 207 -9.75 8.65 -13.35
N VAL A 208 -9.16 7.46 -13.51
CA VAL A 208 -8.59 6.72 -12.39
C VAL A 208 -7.32 7.41 -11.87
N VAL A 209 -6.40 7.80 -12.75
CA VAL A 209 -5.12 8.44 -12.39
C VAL A 209 -5.31 9.83 -11.75
N LEU A 210 -6.40 10.54 -12.05
CA LEU A 210 -6.71 11.81 -11.37
C LEU A 210 -6.87 11.65 -9.85
N ILE A 211 -7.36 10.50 -9.39
CA ILE A 211 -7.48 10.19 -7.96
C ILE A 211 -6.09 10.01 -7.34
N GLU A 212 -5.16 9.43 -8.08
CA GLU A 212 -3.78 9.19 -7.64
C GLU A 212 -3.01 10.50 -7.39
N SER A 213 -3.33 11.56 -8.13
CA SER A 213 -2.69 12.88 -7.96
C SER A 213 -2.77 13.38 -6.51
N ILE A 214 -3.84 13.06 -5.78
CA ILE A 214 -4.02 13.42 -4.37
C ILE A 214 -2.98 12.73 -3.49
N ALA A 215 -2.70 11.44 -3.74
CA ALA A 215 -1.68 10.70 -3.03
C ALA A 215 -0.28 11.23 -3.33
N ILE A 216 -0.01 11.61 -4.59
CA ILE A 216 1.27 12.20 -5.00
C ILE A 216 1.51 13.53 -4.28
N TYR A 217 0.49 14.38 -4.12
CA TYR A 217 0.62 15.63 -3.36
C TYR A 217 0.91 15.36 -1.88
N GLY A 218 0.25 14.38 -1.27
CA GLY A 218 0.53 13.95 0.11
C GLY A 218 1.96 13.45 0.28
N LEU A 219 2.41 12.61 -0.65
CA LEU A 219 3.78 12.10 -0.67
C LEU A 219 4.80 13.24 -0.80
N LEU A 220 4.56 14.21 -1.68
CA LEU A 220 5.45 15.36 -1.86
C LEU A 220 5.60 16.16 -0.56
N ILE A 221 4.50 16.43 0.14
CA ILE A 221 4.53 17.14 1.42
C ILE A 221 5.30 16.34 2.47
N ALA A 222 5.07 15.03 2.57
CA ALA A 222 5.80 14.16 3.49
C ALA A 222 7.32 14.17 3.21
N ILE A 223 7.73 14.08 1.95
CA ILE A 223 9.15 14.16 1.55
C ILE A 223 9.74 15.53 1.91
N LEU A 224 9.03 16.62 1.65
CA LEU A 224 9.52 17.98 1.95
C LEU A 224 9.67 18.20 3.46
N LEU A 225 8.76 17.67 4.28
CA LEU A 225 8.85 17.73 5.75
C LEU A 225 10.09 16.96 6.25
N LEU A 226 10.30 15.74 5.76
CA LEU A 226 11.47 14.92 6.13
C LEU A 226 12.80 15.54 5.67
N ARG A 227 12.80 16.20 4.51
CA ARG A 227 13.97 16.94 4.02
C ARG A 227 14.28 18.15 4.91
N GLY A 228 13.26 18.87 5.39
CA GLY A 228 13.41 20.02 6.28
C GLY A 228 14.13 19.67 7.59
N VAL A 229 13.96 18.45 8.08
CA VAL A 229 14.60 17.93 9.30
C VAL A 229 15.85 17.07 9.05
N ARG A 230 16.40 17.10 7.82
CA ARG A 230 17.63 16.36 7.42
C ARG A 230 17.53 14.83 7.53
N MET A 231 16.34 14.27 7.28
CA MET A 231 16.16 12.80 7.17
C MET A 231 16.39 12.25 5.75
N LEU A 232 16.61 13.13 4.77
CA LEU A 232 16.88 12.81 3.36
C LEU A 232 18.30 13.20 2.96
#